data_AF-A0ABD5YRL8-F1
#
_entry.id   AF-A0ABD5YRL8-F1
#
_cell.length_a   1.000
_cell.length_b   1.000
_cell.length_c   1.000
_cell.angle_alpha   90.00
_cell.angle_beta   90.00
_cell.angle_gamma   90.00
#
_symmetry.space_group_name_H-M   'P 1'
#
loop_
_entity.id
_entity.type
_entity.pdbx_description
1 polymer ?
#
loop_
_entity_poly.entity_id
_entity_poly.type
_entity_poly.pdbx_seq_one_letter_code
_entity_poly.pdbx_strand_id
1 'polypeptide(L)' 'MIDVPLSSHDVVLAAIALSVVLGMVVSFVSSVSATLGLAGGCVPAGGLLGYALFINPPTDVGE' A
#
# COMPACT_ATOMS: atom_id res chain seq x y z
N MET A 1 22.88 -1.31 -15.98
CA MET A 1 21.99 -0.95 -14.87
C MET A 1 20.82 -0.24 -15.51
N ILE A 2 19.64 -0.85 -15.54
CA ILE A 2 18.46 -0.21 -16.12
C ILE A 2 17.94 0.75 -15.05
N ASP A 3 18.21 2.03 -15.22
CA ASP A 3 17.55 3.10 -14.47
C ASP A 3 16.11 3.20 -15.00
N VAL A 4 15.23 2.32 -14.52
CA VAL A 4 13.78 2.55 -14.67
C VAL A 4 13.44 3.64 -13.65
N PRO A 5 13.07 4.86 -14.08
CA PRO A 5 12.63 5.87 -13.14
C PRO A 5 11.41 5.34 -12.40
N LEU A 6 11.47 5.29 -11.06
CA LEU A 6 10.35 4.85 -10.25
C LEU A 6 9.16 5.77 -10.52
N SER A 7 8.06 5.19 -11.03
CA SER A 7 6.83 5.93 -11.25
C SER A 7 6.17 6.21 -9.90
N SER A 8 5.41 7.31 -9.81
CA SER A 8 4.57 7.59 -8.64
C SER A 8 3.62 6.41 -8.32
N HIS A 9 3.22 5.66 -9.35
CA HIS A 9 2.39 4.45 -9.19
C HIS A 9 3.12 3.34 -8.43
N ASP A 10 4.41 3.11 -8.72
CA ASP A 10 5.23 2.10 -8.06
C ASP A 10 5.39 2.44 -6.57
N VAL A 11 5.53 3.73 -6.26
CA VAL A 11 5.62 4.23 -4.89
C VAL A 11 4.31 4.00 -4.13
N VAL A 12 3.16 4.29 -4.74
CA VAL A 12 1.84 4.06 -4.12
C VAL A 12 1.60 2.57 -3.90
N LEU A 13 1.96 1.73 -4.87
CA LEU A 13 1.86 0.28 -4.75
C LEU A 13 2.74 -0.25 -3.59
N ALA A 14 3.97 0.24 -3.50
CA ALA A 14 4.87 -0.09 -2.39
C ALA A 14 4.29 0.37 -1.04
N ALA A 15 3.67 1.54 -0.97
CA ALA A 15 3.05 2.06 0.25
C ALA A 15 1.85 1.21 0.71
N ILE A 16 1.03 0.70 -0.22
CA ILE A 16 -0.07 -0.22 0.08
C ILE A 16 0.48 -1.49 0.72
N ALA A 17 1.47 -2.12 0.08
CA ALA A 17 2.10 -3.33 0.59
C ALA A 17 2.76 -3.09 1.96
N LEU A 18 3.46 -1.96 2.11
CA LEU A 18 4.13 -1.56 3.34
C LEU A 18 3.15 -1.41 4.51
N SER A 19 1.96 -0.83 4.28
CA SER A 19 0.93 -0.67 5.31
C SER A 19 0.49 -2.02 5.90
N VAL A 20 0.28 -3.02 5.04
CA VAL A 20 -0.12 -4.36 5.47
C VAL A 20 1.02 -5.08 6.21
N VAL A 21 2.25 -4.94 5.71
CA VAL A 21 3.45 -5.48 6.38
C VAL A 21 3.64 -4.85 7.76
N LEU A 22 3.49 -3.54 7.88
CA LEU A 22 3.55 -2.84 9.17
C LEU A 22 2.45 -3.33 10.12
N GLY A 23 1.23 -3.55 9.63
CA GLY A 23 0.16 -4.15 10.42
C GLY A 23 0.54 -5.53 10.98
N MET A 24 1.15 -6.39 10.17
CA MET A 24 1.67 -7.69 10.62
C MET A 24 2.82 -7.56 11.63
N VAL A 25 3.77 -6.67 11.39
CA VAL A 25 4.90 -6.42 12.30
C VAL A 25 4.40 -5.90 13.65
N VAL A 26 3.43 -4.98 13.65
CA VAL A 26 2.80 -4.48 14.87
C VAL A 26 2.12 -5.61 15.62
N SER A 27 1.34 -6.46 14.95
CA SER A 27 0.75 -7.66 15.57
C SER A 27 1.81 -8.57 16.20
N PHE A 28 2.93 -8.79 15.50
CA PHE A 28 4.01 -9.65 15.99
C PHE A 28 4.72 -9.05 17.22
N VAL A 29 5.08 -7.76 17.18
CA VAL A 29 5.82 -7.09 18.27
C VAL A 29 4.94 -6.85 19.50
N SER A 30 3.66 -6.53 19.30
CA SER A 30 2.71 -6.26 20.40
C SER A 30 1.99 -7.50 20.91
N SER A 31 2.18 -8.66 20.26
CA SER A 31 1.43 -9.90 20.53
C SER A 31 -0.09 -9.75 20.45
N VAL A 32 -0.57 -8.68 19.79
CA VAL A 32 -2.00 -8.47 19.50
C VAL A 32 -2.42 -9.41 18.38
N SER A 33 -3.68 -9.87 18.44
CA SER A 33 -4.29 -10.75 17.43
C SER A 33 -3.85 -10.37 16.01
N ALA A 34 -3.34 -11.36 15.26
CA ALA A 34 -2.91 -11.18 13.87
C ALA A 34 -4.03 -10.61 13.00
N THR A 35 -5.28 -10.98 13.28
CA THR A 35 -6.47 -10.44 12.59
C THR A 35 -6.61 -8.94 12.79
N LEU A 36 -6.36 -8.45 14.01
CA LEU A 36 -6.48 -7.02 14.32
C LEU A 36 -5.36 -6.20 13.68
N GLY A 37 -4.11 -6.68 13.68
CA GLY A 37 -3.02 -5.97 13.00
C GLY A 37 -3.16 -5.97 11.49
N LEU A 38 -3.61 -7.08 10.88
CA LEU A 38 -3.94 -7.11 9.46
C LEU A 38 -5.09 -6.17 9.12
N ALA A 39 -6.18 -6.19 9.90
CA ALA A 39 -7.29 -5.26 9.71
C ALA A 39 -6.83 -3.81 9.82
N GLY A 40 -5.97 -3.50 10.80
CA GLY A 40 -5.37 -2.18 10.97
C GLY A 40 -4.52 -1.77 9.75
N GLY A 41 -3.67 -2.66 9.24
CA GLY A 41 -2.86 -2.41 8.04
C GLY A 41 -3.68 -2.26 6.75
N CYS A 42 -4.87 -2.89 6.69
CA CYS A 42 -5.81 -2.75 5.58
C CYS A 42 -6.49 -1.38 5.52
N VAL A 43 -6.63 -0.66 6.63
CA VAL A 43 -7.31 0.65 6.65
C VAL A 43 -6.54 1.70 5.82
N PRO A 44 -5.24 1.96 6.04
CA PRO A 44 -4.47 2.86 5.19
C PRO A 44 -4.32 2.31 3.76
N ALA A 45 -4.15 1.00 3.60
CA ALA A 45 -4.06 0.36 2.29
C ALA A 45 -5.32 0.60 1.45
N GLY A 46 -6.51 0.51 2.05
CA GLY A 46 -7.78 0.81 1.40
C GLY A 46 -7.89 2.29 0.99
N GLY A 47 -7.42 3.21 1.84
CA GLY A 47 -7.34 4.63 1.52
C GLY A 47 -6.39 4.92 0.34
N LEU A 48 -5.23 4.27 0.31
CA LEU A 48 -4.26 4.39 -0.79
C LEU A 48 -4.80 3.81 -2.10
N LEU A 49 -5.54 2.71 -2.04
CA LEU A 49 -6.25 2.16 -3.20
C LEU A 49 -7.30 3.15 -3.73
N GLY A 50 -8.10 3.75 -2.85
CA GLY A 50 -9.06 4.80 -3.25
C GLY A 50 -8.38 6.02 -3.88
N TYR A 51 -7.27 6.47 -3.29
CA TYR A 51 -6.46 7.56 -3.86
C TYR A 51 -5.92 7.22 -5.26
N ALA A 52 -5.36 6.02 -5.44
CA ALA A 52 -4.82 5.57 -6.71
C ALA A 52 -5.90 5.45 -7.80
N LEU A 53 -7.11 5.00 -7.43
CA LEU A 53 -8.19 4.78 -8.40
C LEU A 53 -8.94 6.06 -8.79
N PHE A 54 -9.03 7.04 -7.87
CA PHE A 54 -9.95 8.18 -8.05
C PHE A 54 -9.30 9.56 -8.01
N ILE A 55 -8.09 9.71 -7.43
CA ILE A 55 -7.44 11.02 -7.30
C ILE A 55 -6.22 11.13 -8.22
N ASN A 56 -5.38 10.10 -8.27
CA ASN A 56 -4.23 10.06 -9.17
C ASN A 56 -4.23 8.79 -10.03
N PRO A 57 -5.27 8.62 -10.88
CA PRO A 57 -5.35 7.48 -11.78
C PRO A 57 -4.29 7.57 -12.88
N PRO A 58 -3.77 6.42 -13.35
CA PRO A 58 -2.85 6.40 -14.48
C PRO A 58 -3.54 6.98 -15.73
N THR A 59 -2.94 8.01 -16.32
CA THR A 59 -3.49 8.77 -17.44
C THR A 59 -3.36 8.07 -18.80
N ASP A 60 -2.48 7.08 -18.91
CA ASP A 60 -2.08 6.43 -20.18
C ASP A 60 -2.66 5.02 -20.40
N VAL A 61 -3.69 4.60 -19.67
CA VAL A 61 -4.34 3.31 -19.93
C VAL A 61 -5.31 3.44 -21.10
N GLY A 62 -4.81 3.74 -22.31
CA GLY A 62 -5.67 3.81 -23.51
C GLY A 62 -5.22 4.62 -24.74
N GLU A 63 -3.95 4.96 -24.93
CA GLU A 63 -3.41 5.47 -26.21
C GLU A 63 -2.39 4.51 -26.84
#